data_AF-A0A143X249-F1
#
_entry.id   AF-A0A143X249-F1
#
_cell.length_a   1.000
_cell.length_b   1.000
_cell.length_c   1.000
_cell.angle_alpha   90.00
_cell.angle_beta   90.00
_cell.angle_gamma   90.00
#
_symmetry.space_group_name_H-M   'P 1'
#
loop_
_entity.id
_entity.type
_entity.pdbx_description
1 polymer ?
#
loop_
_entity_poly.entity_id
_entity_poly.type
_entity_poly.pdbx_seq_one_letter_code
_entity_poly.pdbx_strand_id
1 'polypeptide(L)'
;MLKRNKTRICPKCHTPVYSHVKSCPECGTKLKKPFYLRWWFIAIVVVFVIGVISTISQNQAQKYDWDEIVLKDRLPKPQSNTGHIYTNDKEALSLWVEKTSTQQYNDYVEACQEMGYTIDSQEDGSSYVAFDDEGYQLQIDYYSDSMHIDLETPMEMGTLNWPQSDLASLLPLPASTIGKVTSDSSSGCYVYVGDTSRDDFNAYVEACQTKGFTVDYNKGDDYYYADDINGNHLSLSYEGNNVMSIQLRQPTETTSSEDNESTSNNQSTTVPSNPETSESQTLVDGMRPEFKTAMDNYESFMNEYCEFMEKYAHSDGTDASLLSDYADYLQKYADAMEAFEAWDNGEMNDKELTYYLEVQNRVTQKLLETSSSMSPS
;
A
#
# COMPACT_ATOMS: atom_id res chain seq x y z
N MET A 1 9.19 8.78 41.84
CA MET A 1 9.20 9.10 40.40
C MET A 1 7.78 9.43 39.97
N LEU A 2 7.50 10.68 39.60
CA LEU A 2 6.18 11.13 39.14
C LEU A 2 6.12 10.94 37.62
N LYS A 3 5.21 10.08 37.14
CA LYS A 3 4.91 9.87 35.72
C LYS A 3 4.54 11.23 35.08
N ARG A 4 5.33 11.72 34.12
CA ARG A 4 4.94 12.88 33.29
C ARG A 4 4.22 12.37 32.04
N ASN A 5 2.95 12.73 31.90
CA ASN A 5 2.07 12.28 30.83
C ASN A 5 2.27 13.14 29.56
N LYS A 6 2.54 12.51 28.40
CA LYS A 6 2.68 13.19 27.10
C LYS A 6 1.33 13.79 26.65
N THR A 7 1.33 15.00 26.07
CA THR A 7 0.12 15.72 25.61
C THR A 7 0.21 16.12 24.14
N ARG A 8 -0.92 16.15 23.44
CA ARG A 8 -1.14 16.60 22.05
C ARG A 8 -2.30 17.59 22.01
N ILE A 9 -2.34 18.48 21.02
CA ILE A 9 -3.44 19.44 20.88
C ILE A 9 -4.57 18.81 20.06
N CYS A 10 -5.80 18.89 20.57
CA CYS A 10 -6.98 18.46 19.83
C CYS A 10 -7.19 19.36 18.58
N PRO A 11 -7.32 18.82 17.37
CA PRO A 11 -7.46 19.61 16.15
C PRO A 11 -8.82 20.32 16.04
N LYS A 12 -9.82 19.92 16.84
CA LYS A 12 -11.16 20.53 16.82
C LYS A 12 -11.34 21.63 17.86
N CYS A 13 -10.97 21.38 19.12
CA CYS A 13 -11.18 22.33 20.22
C CYS A 13 -9.89 22.99 20.73
N HIS A 14 -8.72 22.62 20.19
CA HIS A 14 -7.40 23.14 20.58
C HIS A 14 -7.02 22.94 22.05
N THR A 15 -7.79 22.14 22.80
CA THR A 15 -7.46 21.77 24.19
C THR A 15 -6.29 20.77 24.19
N PRO A 16 -5.29 20.93 25.10
CA PRO A 16 -4.23 19.94 25.27
C PRO A 16 -4.79 18.65 25.90
N VAL A 17 -4.58 17.52 25.23
CA VAL A 17 -5.10 16.20 25.59
C VAL A 17 -3.95 15.22 25.74
N TYR A 18 -4.02 14.26 26.66
CA TYR A 18 -2.96 13.24 26.73
C TYR A 18 -2.90 12.38 25.46
N SER A 19 -1.70 12.01 25.03
CA SER A 19 -1.47 11.37 23.73
C SER A 19 -2.09 9.97 23.61
N HIS A 20 -2.29 9.28 24.74
CA HIS A 20 -2.94 7.97 24.80
C HIS A 20 -4.48 8.04 24.73
N VAL A 21 -5.08 9.23 24.89
CA VAL A 21 -6.54 9.36 24.90
C VAL A 21 -7.03 9.32 23.45
N LYS A 22 -7.66 8.21 23.07
CA LYS A 22 -8.13 7.92 21.70
C LYS A 22 -9.10 8.97 21.16
N SER A 23 -9.85 9.62 22.06
CA SER A 23 -10.78 10.69 21.76
C SER A 23 -10.54 11.86 22.71
N CYS A 24 -10.67 13.10 22.22
CA CYS A 24 -10.59 14.27 23.08
C CYS A 24 -11.70 14.19 24.16
N PRO A 25 -11.37 14.24 25.46
CA PRO A 25 -12.35 14.09 26.53
C PRO A 25 -13.29 15.30 26.65
N GLU A 26 -12.96 16.45 26.06
CA GLU A 26 -13.85 17.61 26.03
C GLU A 26 -14.79 17.64 24.83
N CYS A 27 -14.30 17.32 23.63
CA CYS A 27 -15.09 17.49 22.39
C CYS A 27 -15.34 16.19 21.63
N GLY A 28 -14.93 15.04 22.17
CA GLY A 28 -15.14 13.70 21.63
C GLY A 28 -14.38 13.37 20.35
N THR A 29 -13.58 14.29 19.80
CA THR A 29 -12.93 14.13 18.49
C THR A 29 -11.82 13.09 18.55
N LYS A 30 -11.82 12.12 17.65
CA LYS A 30 -10.78 11.09 17.53
C LYS A 30 -9.45 11.71 17.08
N LEU A 31 -8.34 11.29 17.69
CA LEU A 31 -7.05 11.99 17.60
C LEU A 31 -5.93 11.15 16.94
N LYS A 32 -6.24 10.06 16.21
CA LYS A 32 -5.27 9.21 15.47
C LYS A 32 -5.29 9.59 13.99
N LYS A 33 -4.13 9.59 13.29
CA LYS A 33 -4.12 9.67 11.82
C LYS A 33 -4.80 8.39 11.29
N PRO A 34 -5.83 8.51 10.45
CA PRO A 34 -6.58 7.35 9.97
C PRO A 34 -5.71 6.50 9.05
N PHE A 35 -5.90 5.19 9.08
CA PHE A 35 -5.07 4.28 8.27
C PHE A 35 -5.44 4.32 6.78
N TYR A 36 -6.64 4.80 6.44
CA TYR A 36 -7.07 5.04 5.05
C TYR A 36 -6.33 6.18 4.33
N LEU A 37 -5.47 6.90 5.04
CA LEU A 37 -4.53 7.88 4.48
C LEU A 37 -3.11 7.30 4.31
N ARG A 38 -2.93 6.00 4.56
CA ARG A 38 -1.68 5.28 4.27
C ARG A 38 -1.74 4.74 2.84
N TRP A 39 -0.67 4.94 2.08
CA TRP A 39 -0.60 4.67 0.65
C TRP A 39 -1.04 3.25 0.26
N TRP A 40 -0.67 2.24 1.04
CA TRP A 40 -1.07 0.84 0.82
C TRP A 40 -2.57 0.58 1.00
N PHE A 41 -3.26 1.33 1.85
CA PHE A 41 -4.71 1.19 2.02
C PHE A 41 -5.51 1.92 0.92
N ILE A 42 -4.99 3.04 0.41
CA ILE A 42 -5.51 3.70 -0.79
C ILE A 42 -5.37 2.76 -1.98
N ALA A 43 -4.26 2.05 -2.12
CA ALA A 43 -4.07 1.04 -3.17
C ALA A 43 -5.10 -0.10 -3.08
N ILE A 44 -5.38 -0.64 -1.89
CA ILE A 44 -6.37 -1.72 -1.70
C ILE A 44 -7.81 -1.25 -1.99
N VAL A 45 -8.18 -0.05 -1.53
CA VAL A 45 -9.52 0.52 -1.81
C VAL A 45 -9.67 0.90 -3.28
N VAL A 46 -8.62 1.39 -3.94
CA VAL A 46 -8.62 1.65 -5.39
C VAL A 46 -8.73 0.34 -6.18
N VAL A 47 -8.04 -0.74 -5.78
CA VAL A 47 -8.16 -2.06 -6.39
C VAL A 47 -9.57 -2.65 -6.21
N PHE A 48 -10.23 -2.43 -5.07
CA PHE A 48 -11.61 -2.90 -4.85
C PHE A 48 -12.67 -2.03 -5.52
N VAL A 49 -12.54 -0.71 -5.51
CA VAL A 49 -13.49 0.21 -6.19
C VAL A 49 -13.33 0.12 -7.71
N ILE A 50 -12.11 -0.05 -8.24
CA ILE A 50 -11.89 -0.35 -9.66
C ILE A 50 -12.29 -1.79 -9.99
N GLY A 51 -12.07 -2.76 -9.11
CA GLY A 51 -12.52 -4.13 -9.29
C GLY A 51 -14.04 -4.27 -9.43
N VAL A 52 -14.82 -3.44 -8.74
CA VAL A 52 -16.29 -3.43 -8.89
C VAL A 52 -16.79 -2.47 -9.98
N ILE A 53 -16.07 -1.39 -10.31
CA ILE A 53 -16.36 -0.61 -11.52
C ILE A 53 -16.03 -1.42 -12.79
N SER A 54 -15.04 -2.31 -12.75
CA SER A 54 -14.59 -3.11 -13.89
C SER A 54 -15.44 -4.36 -14.15
N THR A 55 -16.23 -4.84 -13.18
CA THR A 55 -17.19 -5.94 -13.42
C THR A 55 -18.54 -5.49 -13.98
N ILE A 56 -18.77 -4.18 -14.14
CA ILE A 56 -19.98 -3.61 -14.79
C ILE A 56 -19.77 -3.40 -16.30
N SER A 57 -18.59 -3.71 -16.83
CA SER A 57 -18.31 -3.63 -18.27
C SER A 57 -17.57 -4.85 -18.82
N GLN A 58 -18.10 -6.06 -18.61
CA GLN A 58 -17.78 -7.18 -19.50
C GLN A 58 -19.04 -7.68 -20.21
N ASN A 59 -19.41 -6.97 -21.27
CA ASN A 59 -19.93 -7.64 -22.46
C ASN A 59 -19.49 -7.04 -23.78
N GLN A 60 -18.42 -6.24 -23.77
CA GLN A 60 -17.55 -6.08 -24.94
C GLN A 60 -16.11 -6.07 -24.43
N ALA A 61 -15.33 -7.05 -24.88
CA ALA A 61 -13.87 -6.99 -24.86
C ALA A 61 -13.45 -5.59 -25.35
N GLN A 62 -13.02 -4.72 -24.44
CA GLN A 62 -12.51 -3.41 -24.83
C GLN A 62 -11.26 -3.67 -25.63
N LYS A 63 -11.26 -3.15 -26.86
CA LYS A 63 -10.06 -3.13 -27.69
C LYS A 63 -9.36 -1.83 -27.44
N TYR A 64 -8.07 -1.89 -27.17
CA TYR A 64 -7.24 -0.70 -27.19
C TYR A 64 -6.58 -0.56 -28.57
N ASP A 65 -6.38 0.67 -29.01
CA ASP A 65 -5.61 0.94 -30.21
C ASP A 65 -4.16 1.21 -29.81
N TRP A 66 -3.24 0.34 -30.27
CA TRP A 66 -1.81 0.51 -30.02
C TRP A 66 -1.29 1.83 -30.58
N ASP A 67 -1.91 2.36 -31.64
CA ASP A 67 -1.46 3.60 -32.24
C ASP A 67 -1.73 4.84 -31.37
N GLU A 68 -2.63 4.74 -30.39
CA GLU A 68 -2.96 5.78 -29.41
C GLU A 68 -2.07 5.73 -28.15
N ILE A 69 -1.24 4.70 -27.99
CA ILE A 69 -0.31 4.60 -26.86
C ILE A 69 0.82 5.63 -27.01
N VAL A 70 0.99 6.48 -26.00
CA VAL A 70 1.94 7.61 -26.00
C VAL A 70 3.38 7.12 -25.98
N LEU A 71 3.68 6.10 -25.18
CA LEU A 71 5.01 5.50 -25.03
C LEU A 71 5.24 4.29 -25.94
N LYS A 72 4.46 4.12 -27.01
CA LYS A 72 4.47 2.91 -27.85
C LYS A 72 5.81 2.59 -28.51
N ASP A 73 6.63 3.61 -28.76
CA ASP A 73 7.95 3.44 -29.38
C ASP A 73 8.99 2.89 -28.39
N ARG A 74 8.65 2.79 -27.10
CA ARG A 74 9.48 2.24 -26.04
C ARG A 74 9.18 0.78 -25.71
N LEU A 75 8.18 0.18 -26.34
CA LEU A 75 7.74 -1.19 -26.04
C LEU A 75 7.44 -1.97 -27.33
N PRO A 76 7.61 -3.30 -27.33
CA PRO A 76 7.08 -4.12 -28.40
C PRO A 76 5.54 -4.07 -28.34
N LYS A 77 4.90 -4.23 -29.50
CA LYS A 77 3.43 -4.31 -29.58
C LYS A 77 2.96 -5.67 -29.06
N PRO A 78 2.06 -5.74 -28.05
CA PRO A 78 1.49 -7.01 -27.62
C PRO A 78 0.67 -7.66 -28.73
N GLN A 79 0.63 -9.01 -28.74
CA GLN A 79 -0.10 -9.74 -29.77
C GLN A 79 -1.62 -9.56 -29.66
N SER A 80 -2.16 -9.56 -28.44
CA SER A 80 -3.58 -9.29 -28.17
C SER A 80 -3.82 -7.78 -28.12
N ASN A 81 -4.87 -7.31 -28.80
CA ASN A 81 -5.36 -5.93 -28.71
C ASN A 81 -6.60 -5.79 -27.83
N THR A 82 -6.90 -6.79 -27.01
CA THR A 82 -8.00 -6.77 -26.06
C THR A 82 -7.43 -6.46 -24.69
N GLY A 83 -8.01 -5.49 -23.99
CA GLY A 83 -7.39 -4.96 -22.80
C GLY A 83 -7.93 -3.61 -22.35
N HIS A 84 -7.32 -3.08 -21.29
CA HIS A 84 -7.67 -1.81 -20.68
C HIS A 84 -6.42 -0.96 -20.48
N ILE A 85 -6.52 0.32 -20.81
CA ILE A 85 -5.49 1.31 -20.51
C ILE A 85 -5.92 2.02 -19.23
N TYR A 86 -5.10 1.96 -18.17
CA TYR A 86 -5.34 2.69 -16.93
C TYR A 86 -4.68 4.07 -16.96
N THR A 87 -3.45 4.12 -17.46
CA THR A 87 -2.66 5.36 -17.62
C THR A 87 -2.01 5.34 -18.99
N ASN A 88 -2.04 6.47 -19.70
CA ASN A 88 -1.41 6.61 -21.01
C ASN A 88 -1.07 8.09 -21.24
N ASP A 89 0.07 8.49 -20.72
CA ASP A 89 0.61 9.82 -20.94
C ASP A 89 2.13 9.75 -21.13
N LYS A 90 2.79 10.91 -21.13
CA LYS A 90 4.23 11.00 -21.37
C LYS A 90 5.06 10.51 -20.18
N GLU A 91 4.47 10.38 -18.99
CA GLU A 91 5.15 10.06 -17.72
C GLU A 91 5.02 8.58 -17.40
N ALA A 92 3.87 7.98 -17.71
CA ALA A 92 3.64 6.56 -17.51
C ALA A 92 2.65 5.94 -18.50
N LEU A 93 2.80 4.63 -18.70
CA LEU A 93 1.83 3.74 -19.31
C LEU A 93 1.50 2.62 -18.31
N SER A 94 0.20 2.35 -18.12
CA SER A 94 -0.28 1.18 -17.41
C SER A 94 -1.35 0.50 -18.25
N LEU A 95 -1.04 -0.69 -18.74
CA LEU A 95 -1.80 -1.42 -19.75
C LEU A 95 -2.11 -2.83 -19.26
N TRP A 96 -3.37 -3.22 -19.34
CA TRP A 96 -3.85 -4.57 -19.12
C TRP A 96 -4.10 -5.24 -20.47
N VAL A 97 -3.39 -6.32 -20.77
CA VAL A 97 -3.53 -7.08 -22.03
C VAL A 97 -4.15 -8.44 -21.75
N GLU A 98 -5.45 -8.56 -22.02
CA GLU A 98 -6.21 -9.80 -21.87
C GLU A 98 -5.91 -10.79 -23.00
N LYS A 99 -6.22 -12.08 -22.76
CA LYS A 99 -6.05 -13.17 -23.75
C LYS A 99 -4.60 -13.33 -24.18
N THR A 100 -3.71 -13.17 -23.21
CA THR A 100 -2.28 -13.41 -23.37
C THR A 100 -1.99 -14.81 -22.84
N SER A 101 -1.52 -15.71 -23.70
CA SER A 101 -1.03 -17.02 -23.26
C SER A 101 0.37 -16.92 -22.67
N THR A 102 0.79 -17.94 -21.92
CA THR A 102 2.14 -17.99 -21.32
C THR A 102 3.25 -17.85 -22.37
N GLN A 103 3.10 -18.45 -23.56
CA GLN A 103 4.08 -18.28 -24.63
C GLN A 103 4.14 -16.82 -25.10
N GLN A 104 3.00 -16.16 -25.23
CA GLN A 104 2.94 -14.76 -25.66
C GLN A 104 3.53 -13.81 -24.63
N TYR A 105 3.37 -14.10 -23.34
CA TYR A 105 4.05 -13.38 -22.26
C TYR A 105 5.56 -13.55 -22.36
N ASN A 106 6.05 -14.80 -22.47
CA ASN A 106 7.48 -15.07 -22.58
C ASN A 106 8.10 -14.39 -23.82
N ASP A 107 7.44 -14.49 -24.98
CA ASP A 107 7.86 -13.82 -26.22
C ASP A 107 7.91 -12.29 -26.05
N TYR A 108 6.97 -11.73 -25.27
CA TYR A 108 6.91 -10.30 -24.99
C TYR A 108 8.05 -9.83 -24.08
N VAL A 109 8.35 -10.60 -23.03
CA VAL A 109 9.49 -10.35 -22.14
C VAL A 109 10.80 -10.42 -22.93
N GLU A 110 11.01 -11.45 -23.76
CA GLU A 110 12.19 -11.55 -24.64
C GLU A 110 12.31 -10.34 -25.58
N ALA A 111 11.20 -9.90 -26.19
CA ALA A 111 11.20 -8.71 -27.04
C ALA A 111 11.54 -7.43 -26.27
N CYS A 112 11.11 -7.30 -25.01
CA CYS A 112 11.49 -6.17 -24.16
C CYS A 112 12.99 -6.21 -23.82
N GLN A 113 13.54 -7.39 -23.52
CA GLN A 113 14.97 -7.56 -23.29
C GLN A 113 15.79 -7.17 -24.53
N GLU A 114 15.34 -7.55 -25.74
CA GLU A 114 15.96 -7.13 -27.01
C GLU A 114 15.89 -5.61 -27.23
N MET A 115 14.88 -4.94 -26.68
CA MET A 115 14.77 -3.47 -26.70
C MET A 115 15.66 -2.76 -25.68
N GLY A 116 16.34 -3.50 -24.79
CA GLY A 116 17.34 -2.96 -23.87
C GLY A 116 16.95 -3.01 -22.39
N TYR A 117 15.71 -3.42 -22.05
CA TYR A 117 15.29 -3.61 -20.67
C TYR A 117 16.02 -4.80 -20.05
N THR A 118 17.21 -4.55 -19.50
CA THR A 118 18.14 -5.58 -19.00
C THR A 118 18.92 -5.11 -17.77
N ILE A 119 18.85 -3.82 -17.43
CA ILE A 119 19.56 -3.24 -16.29
C ILE A 119 18.78 -3.55 -15.02
N ASP A 120 19.49 -4.01 -13.98
CA ASP A 120 18.93 -4.40 -12.68
C ASP A 120 17.70 -5.33 -12.80
N SER A 121 17.71 -6.23 -13.79
CA SER A 121 16.57 -7.09 -14.10
C SER A 121 16.28 -8.11 -13.00
N GLN A 122 15.01 -8.30 -12.69
CA GLN A 122 14.48 -9.34 -11.79
C GLN A 122 13.38 -10.11 -12.51
N GLU A 123 13.35 -11.43 -12.35
CA GLU A 123 12.35 -12.30 -12.98
C GLU A 123 11.91 -13.40 -12.01
N ASP A 124 10.60 -13.61 -11.89
CA ASP A 124 10.01 -14.66 -11.04
C ASP A 124 9.00 -15.56 -11.75
N GLY A 125 9.18 -15.80 -13.05
CA GLY A 125 8.34 -16.70 -13.85
C GLY A 125 6.95 -16.15 -14.18
N SER A 126 6.36 -15.31 -13.32
CA SER A 126 5.13 -14.54 -13.58
C SER A 126 5.34 -13.04 -13.56
N SER A 127 6.50 -12.55 -13.15
CA SER A 127 6.86 -11.13 -13.15
C SER A 127 8.22 -10.93 -13.80
N TYR A 128 8.37 -9.80 -14.48
CA TYR A 128 9.64 -9.31 -15.01
C TYR A 128 9.75 -7.80 -14.74
N VAL A 129 10.82 -7.38 -14.09
CA VAL A 129 11.12 -5.96 -13.83
C VAL A 129 12.52 -5.67 -14.34
N ALA A 130 12.69 -4.58 -15.10
CA ALA A 130 14.01 -4.14 -15.54
C ALA A 130 14.01 -2.66 -15.96
N PHE A 131 15.20 -2.10 -16.08
CA PHE A 131 15.42 -0.78 -16.65
C PHE A 131 16.09 -0.85 -18.02
N ASP A 132 15.82 0.13 -18.88
CA ASP A 132 16.63 0.40 -20.08
C ASP A 132 17.81 1.36 -19.76
N ASP A 133 18.66 1.62 -20.77
CA ASP A 133 19.84 2.49 -20.63
C ASP A 133 19.50 3.99 -20.53
N GLU A 134 18.27 4.38 -20.87
CA GLU A 134 17.74 5.73 -20.67
C GLU A 134 17.07 5.90 -19.29
N GLY A 135 16.85 4.80 -18.57
CA GLY A 135 16.34 4.74 -17.21
C GLY A 135 14.82 4.57 -17.09
N TYR A 136 14.15 4.16 -18.17
CA TYR A 136 12.74 3.78 -18.10
C TYR A 136 12.61 2.48 -17.30
N GLN A 137 11.65 2.43 -16.41
CA GLN A 137 11.37 1.22 -15.62
C GLN A 137 10.19 0.48 -16.24
N LEU A 138 10.43 -0.78 -16.61
CA LEU A 138 9.41 -1.69 -17.10
C LEU A 138 9.11 -2.74 -16.03
N GLN A 139 7.83 -2.92 -15.74
CA GLN A 139 7.29 -4.04 -14.97
C GLN A 139 6.24 -4.76 -15.82
N ILE A 140 6.38 -6.08 -15.90
CA ILE A 140 5.43 -6.95 -16.58
C ILE A 140 4.99 -8.01 -15.60
N ASP A 141 3.69 -8.10 -15.34
CA ASP A 141 3.12 -9.16 -14.50
C ASP A 141 2.17 -10.03 -15.33
N TYR A 142 2.18 -11.33 -15.08
CA TYR A 142 1.39 -12.32 -15.80
C TYR A 142 0.57 -13.17 -14.85
N TYR A 143 -0.76 -13.03 -14.95
CA TYR A 143 -1.69 -13.85 -14.20
C TYR A 143 -3.03 -14.00 -14.93
N SER A 144 -3.67 -15.16 -14.76
CA SER A 144 -5.02 -15.43 -15.28
C SER A 144 -5.17 -15.13 -16.80
N ASP A 145 -4.24 -15.64 -17.61
CA ASP A 145 -4.20 -15.44 -19.08
C ASP A 145 -4.22 -13.96 -19.50
N SER A 146 -3.64 -13.10 -18.66
CA SER A 146 -3.53 -11.67 -18.87
C SER A 146 -2.15 -11.17 -18.46
N MET A 147 -1.67 -10.17 -19.19
CA MET A 147 -0.38 -9.53 -18.96
C MET A 147 -0.61 -8.07 -18.61
N HIS A 148 -0.11 -7.65 -17.46
CA HIS A 148 -0.01 -6.25 -17.08
C HIS A 148 1.33 -5.70 -17.55
N ILE A 149 1.33 -4.50 -18.12
CA ILE A 149 2.54 -3.79 -18.52
C ILE A 149 2.47 -2.41 -17.89
N ASP A 150 3.40 -2.14 -16.98
CA ASP A 150 3.68 -0.82 -16.45
C ASP A 150 5.02 -0.33 -16.99
N LEU A 151 5.02 0.87 -17.56
CA LEU A 151 6.22 1.56 -18.02
C LEU A 151 6.24 2.96 -17.42
N GLU A 152 7.25 3.25 -16.63
CA GLU A 152 7.47 4.57 -16.04
C GLU A 152 8.66 5.27 -16.68
N THR A 153 8.50 6.58 -16.92
CA THR A 153 9.62 7.41 -17.38
C THR A 153 10.71 7.54 -16.32
N PRO A 154 11.97 7.77 -16.73
CA PRO A 154 13.07 7.99 -15.81
C PRO A 154 12.78 9.15 -14.85
N MET A 155 13.16 8.98 -13.59
CA MET A 155 13.03 10.05 -12.60
C MET A 155 13.83 11.28 -13.02
N GLU A 156 13.16 12.42 -13.19
CA GLU A 156 13.85 13.69 -13.44
C GLU A 156 14.72 14.08 -12.23
N MET A 157 16.03 14.08 -12.44
CA MET A 157 17.02 14.53 -11.46
C MET A 157 17.83 15.71 -11.99
N GLY A 158 18.37 16.51 -11.07
CA GLY A 158 19.23 17.64 -11.40
C GLY A 158 20.50 17.63 -10.55
N THR A 159 21.17 18.78 -10.48
CA THR A 159 22.28 18.95 -9.53
C THR A 159 21.75 18.88 -8.10
N LEU A 160 22.21 17.89 -7.34
CA LEU A 160 21.90 17.69 -5.94
C LEU A 160 22.60 18.74 -5.09
N ASN A 161 21.82 19.67 -4.56
CA ASN A 161 22.26 20.53 -3.46
C ASN A 161 21.89 19.82 -2.15
N TRP A 162 22.89 19.29 -1.45
CA TRP A 162 22.65 18.56 -0.21
C TRP A 162 21.89 19.43 0.81
N PRO A 163 20.82 18.91 1.45
CA PRO A 163 20.07 19.69 2.43
C PRO A 163 20.96 20.15 3.59
N GLN A 164 20.73 21.39 4.04
CA GLN A 164 21.52 22.02 5.11
C GLN A 164 20.82 21.96 6.47
N SER A 165 19.76 21.14 6.60
CA SER A 165 19.08 20.94 7.87
C SER A 165 19.97 20.21 8.87
N ASP A 166 19.74 20.47 10.16
CA ASP A 166 20.46 19.78 11.25
C ASP A 166 20.32 18.26 11.11
N LEU A 167 19.16 17.78 10.65
CA LEU A 167 18.89 16.36 10.45
C LEU A 167 19.74 15.79 9.30
N ALA A 168 19.74 16.43 8.13
CA ALA A 168 20.56 15.98 6.99
C ALA A 168 22.07 16.05 7.27
N SER A 169 22.50 16.92 8.19
CA SER A 169 23.90 17.04 8.61
C SER A 169 24.42 15.82 9.41
N LEU A 170 23.52 14.96 9.89
CA LEU A 170 23.88 13.69 10.56
C LEU A 170 24.45 12.66 9.58
N LEU A 171 24.14 12.77 8.30
CA LEU A 171 24.54 11.83 7.26
C LEU A 171 25.86 12.24 6.60
N PRO A 172 26.62 11.28 6.02
CA PRO A 172 27.73 11.61 5.14
C PRO A 172 27.21 12.25 3.84
N LEU A 173 28.08 12.95 3.10
CA LEU A 173 27.73 13.39 1.74
C LEU A 173 27.85 12.20 0.79
N PRO A 174 26.87 11.97 -0.10
CA PRO A 174 27.01 10.96 -1.15
C PRO A 174 28.12 11.34 -2.12
N ALA A 175 28.68 10.33 -2.81
CA ALA A 175 29.72 10.55 -3.82
C ALA A 175 29.18 11.32 -5.04
N SER A 176 27.95 11.01 -5.45
CA SER A 176 27.28 11.68 -6.56
C SER A 176 26.73 13.05 -6.17
N THR A 177 26.71 13.94 -7.17
CA THR A 177 26.11 15.27 -7.09
C THR A 177 24.87 15.40 -7.96
N ILE A 178 24.30 14.28 -8.40
CA ILE A 178 23.06 14.21 -9.17
C ILE A 178 21.98 13.64 -8.26
N GLY A 179 20.81 14.27 -8.26
CA GLY A 179 19.73 13.85 -7.39
C GLY A 179 18.56 14.82 -7.33
N LYS A 180 17.64 14.50 -6.41
CA LYS A 180 16.41 15.24 -6.17
C LYS A 180 16.09 15.23 -4.69
N VAL A 181 15.92 16.42 -4.10
CA VAL A 181 15.39 16.54 -2.73
C VAL A 181 13.87 16.58 -2.82
N THR A 182 13.22 15.52 -2.33
CA THR A 182 11.75 15.41 -2.32
C THR A 182 11.17 16.14 -1.12
N SER A 183 11.85 16.08 0.03
CA SER A 183 11.48 16.85 1.23
C SER A 183 12.68 17.07 2.13
N ASP A 184 12.73 18.22 2.78
CA ASP A 184 13.66 18.51 3.88
C ASP A 184 12.94 19.36 4.93
N SER A 185 12.98 18.89 6.17
CA SER A 185 12.31 19.52 7.30
C SER A 185 13.07 19.16 8.59
N SER A 186 12.75 19.84 9.69
CA SER A 186 13.37 19.54 10.98
C SER A 186 13.12 18.11 11.46
N SER A 187 12.02 17.47 11.03
CA SER A 187 11.61 16.13 11.49
C SER A 187 11.84 15.02 10.47
N GLY A 188 12.20 15.36 9.24
CA GLY A 188 12.37 14.36 8.19
C GLY A 188 12.99 14.93 6.92
N CYS A 189 13.79 14.09 6.26
CA CYS A 189 14.47 14.35 5.00
C CYS A 189 14.25 13.16 4.06
N TYR A 190 14.00 13.43 2.77
CA TYR A 190 13.89 12.42 1.74
C TYR A 190 14.55 12.88 0.44
N VAL A 191 15.57 12.16 0.00
CA VAL A 191 16.45 12.52 -1.11
C VAL A 191 16.69 11.31 -1.99
N TYR A 192 16.64 11.50 -3.30
CA TYR A 192 17.16 10.55 -4.28
C TYR A 192 18.53 11.02 -4.77
N VAL A 193 19.45 10.09 -4.93
CA VAL A 193 20.81 10.30 -5.43
C VAL A 193 21.00 9.40 -6.65
N GLY A 194 21.15 10.00 -7.82
CA GLY A 194 21.46 9.29 -9.07
C GLY A 194 22.95 9.01 -9.20
N ASP A 195 23.37 8.31 -10.25
CA ASP A 195 24.76 7.88 -10.48
C ASP A 195 25.40 7.21 -9.24
N THR A 196 24.60 6.45 -8.50
CA THR A 196 25.03 5.67 -7.33
C THR A 196 25.09 4.21 -7.74
N SER A 197 26.28 3.70 -8.07
CA SER A 197 26.43 2.26 -8.33
C SER A 197 26.13 1.43 -7.08
N ARG A 198 25.97 0.11 -7.24
CA ARG A 198 25.83 -0.82 -6.08
C ARG A 198 27.03 -0.73 -5.12
N ASP A 199 28.23 -0.50 -5.62
CA ASP A 199 29.42 -0.30 -4.79
C ASP A 199 29.35 1.03 -4.04
N ASP A 200 28.90 2.10 -4.69
CA ASP A 200 28.71 3.41 -4.04
C ASP A 200 27.60 3.37 -2.98
N PHE A 201 26.51 2.64 -3.23
CA PHE A 201 25.45 2.40 -2.26
C PHE A 201 26.00 1.69 -1.01
N ASN A 202 26.73 0.58 -1.21
CA ASN A 202 27.33 -0.15 -0.09
C ASN A 202 28.35 0.71 0.68
N ALA A 203 29.17 1.50 -0.02
CA ALA A 203 30.10 2.43 0.62
C ALA A 203 29.36 3.53 1.42
N TYR A 204 28.22 4.02 0.91
CA TYR A 204 27.39 4.98 1.61
C TYR A 204 26.72 4.40 2.85
N VAL A 205 26.29 3.14 2.81
CA VAL A 205 25.81 2.38 3.98
C VAL A 205 26.91 2.31 5.05
N GLU A 206 28.14 1.93 4.69
CA GLU A 206 29.28 1.89 5.62
C GLU A 206 29.63 3.26 6.22
N ALA A 207 29.52 4.32 5.41
CA ALA A 207 29.71 5.68 5.88
C ALA A 207 28.62 6.11 6.88
N CYS A 208 27.36 5.72 6.66
CA CYS A 208 26.26 5.96 7.60
C CYS A 208 26.44 5.20 8.91
N GLN A 209 26.92 3.95 8.85
CA GLN A 209 27.29 3.17 10.04
C GLN A 209 28.40 3.87 10.84
N THR A 210 29.41 4.41 10.15
CA THR A 210 30.49 5.19 10.79
C THR A 210 29.96 6.48 11.45
N LYS A 211 28.84 7.03 10.95
CA LYS A 211 28.12 8.16 11.58
C LYS A 211 27.28 7.76 12.78
N GLY A 212 27.15 6.47 13.08
CA GLY A 212 26.47 5.97 14.27
C GLY A 212 25.07 5.40 14.02
N PHE A 213 24.65 5.26 12.76
CA PHE A 213 23.42 4.54 12.41
C PHE A 213 23.69 3.04 12.41
N THR A 214 23.69 2.44 13.61
CA THR A 214 24.02 1.02 13.82
C THR A 214 23.07 0.32 14.79
N VAL A 215 22.08 1.04 15.34
CA VAL A 215 21.10 0.51 16.29
C VAL A 215 19.94 -0.12 15.53
N ASP A 216 19.44 -1.26 16.01
CA ASP A 216 18.26 -1.97 15.46
C ASP A 216 18.28 -2.12 13.94
N TYR A 217 19.47 -2.43 13.39
CA TYR A 217 19.65 -2.42 11.95
C TYR A 217 19.05 -3.64 11.27
N ASN A 218 18.56 -3.43 10.05
CA ASN A 218 18.21 -4.48 9.10
C ASN A 218 18.88 -4.18 7.75
N LYS A 219 19.45 -5.20 7.11
CA LYS A 219 20.15 -5.08 5.84
C LYS A 219 19.73 -6.21 4.90
N GLY A 220 19.38 -5.84 3.68
CA GLY A 220 19.27 -6.75 2.55
C GLY A 220 20.25 -6.39 1.44
N ASP A 221 20.06 -6.98 0.26
CA ASP A 221 20.89 -6.69 -0.92
C ASP A 221 20.67 -5.25 -1.42
N ASP A 222 19.41 -4.80 -1.38
CA ASP A 222 19.00 -3.48 -1.92
C ASP A 222 18.56 -2.49 -0.84
N TYR A 223 18.77 -2.78 0.44
CA TYR A 223 18.34 -1.86 1.50
C TYR A 223 19.19 -1.92 2.77
N TYR A 224 19.17 -0.81 3.51
CA TYR A 224 19.69 -0.70 4.86
C TYR A 224 18.80 0.21 5.72
N TYR A 225 18.35 -0.30 6.86
CA TYR A 225 17.61 0.45 7.86
C TYR A 225 18.40 0.42 9.16
N ALA A 226 18.50 1.55 9.87
CA ALA A 226 19.09 1.60 11.20
C ALA A 226 18.73 2.89 11.93
N ASP A 227 18.77 2.84 13.25
CA ASP A 227 18.66 4.00 14.12
C ASP A 227 20.04 4.50 14.55
N ASP A 228 20.14 5.80 14.84
CA ASP A 228 21.24 6.35 15.63
C ASP A 228 20.96 6.25 17.15
N ILE A 229 21.94 6.62 17.97
CA ILE A 229 21.79 6.60 19.44
C ILE A 229 20.72 7.56 19.97
N ASN A 230 20.29 8.53 19.17
CA ASN A 230 19.23 9.48 19.51
C ASN A 230 17.85 9.00 19.04
N GLY A 231 17.76 7.84 18.37
CA GLY A 231 16.55 7.26 17.80
C GLY A 231 16.15 7.84 16.44
N ASN A 232 17.04 8.57 15.76
CA ASN A 232 16.78 9.00 14.38
C ASN A 232 16.85 7.77 13.47
N HIS A 233 15.78 7.55 12.71
CA HIS A 233 15.63 6.39 11.84
C HIS A 233 16.10 6.72 10.43
N LEU A 234 17.16 6.02 9.99
CA LEU A 234 17.68 6.06 8.63
C LEU A 234 17.13 4.87 7.84
N SER A 235 16.67 5.17 6.64
CA SER A 235 16.27 4.18 5.65
C SER A 235 16.93 4.50 4.32
N LEU A 236 17.71 3.54 3.82
CA LEU A 236 18.42 3.57 2.55
C LEU A 236 17.90 2.43 1.68
N SER A 237 17.59 2.75 0.42
CA SER A 237 17.22 1.73 -0.57
C SER A 237 17.97 1.98 -1.88
N TYR A 238 18.37 0.91 -2.54
CA TYR A 238 18.83 0.92 -3.92
C TYR A 238 17.62 0.66 -4.81
N GLU A 239 17.19 1.69 -5.53
CA GLU A 239 15.93 1.69 -6.31
C GLU A 239 16.11 1.05 -7.70
N GLY A 240 17.32 0.60 -8.03
CA GLY A 240 17.69 0.19 -9.39
C GLY A 240 18.21 1.36 -10.23
N ASN A 241 18.82 1.03 -11.37
CA ASN A 241 19.36 1.98 -12.34
C ASN A 241 20.29 3.04 -11.73
N ASN A 242 21.18 2.60 -10.84
CA ASN A 242 22.11 3.47 -10.11
C ASN A 242 21.44 4.59 -9.29
N VAL A 243 20.25 4.35 -8.74
CA VAL A 243 19.56 5.31 -7.87
C VAL A 243 19.54 4.79 -6.44
N MET A 244 19.99 5.63 -5.51
CA MET A 244 19.81 5.42 -4.08
C MET A 244 18.76 6.40 -3.53
N SER A 245 17.80 5.89 -2.76
CA SER A 245 16.94 6.73 -1.93
C SER A 245 17.47 6.79 -0.49
N ILE A 246 17.38 7.98 0.10
CA ILE A 246 17.83 8.29 1.46
C ILE A 246 16.69 8.95 2.19
N GLN A 247 16.22 8.28 3.23
CA GLN A 247 15.19 8.80 4.11
C GLN A 247 15.70 8.83 5.55
N LEU A 248 15.65 10.00 6.17
CA LEU A 248 15.99 10.17 7.58
C LEU A 248 14.81 10.80 8.29
N ARG A 249 14.40 10.21 9.41
CA ARG A 249 13.28 10.70 10.21
C ARG A 249 13.71 10.82 11.66
N GLN A 250 13.32 11.91 12.31
CA GLN A 250 13.44 11.98 13.76
C GLN A 250 12.49 10.97 14.42
N PRO A 251 12.86 10.45 15.60
CA PRO A 251 11.93 9.64 16.38
C PRO A 251 10.73 10.52 16.69
N THR A 252 9.54 10.05 16.33
CA THR A 252 8.30 10.73 16.71
C THR A 252 8.06 10.51 18.19
N GLU A 253 8.73 11.25 19.10
CA GLU A 253 8.52 11.29 20.56
C GLU A 253 7.73 10.10 21.15
N THR A 254 8.18 8.88 20.87
CA THR A 254 7.60 7.62 21.34
C THR A 254 8.70 6.58 21.21
N THR A 255 9.19 6.19 22.38
CA THR A 255 10.38 5.41 22.66
C THR A 255 10.27 3.98 22.16
N SER A 256 11.39 3.46 21.67
CA SER A 256 11.68 2.06 21.33
C SER A 256 11.24 1.05 22.39
N SER A 257 10.80 -0.11 21.92
CA SER A 257 11.15 -1.44 22.46
C SER A 257 10.60 -2.54 21.54
N GLU A 258 11.51 -3.08 20.73
CA GLU A 258 11.81 -4.51 20.49
C GLU A 258 10.65 -5.54 20.43
N ASP A 259 10.48 -6.07 19.22
CA ASP A 259 10.36 -7.48 18.80
C ASP A 259 9.76 -8.56 19.71
N ASN A 260 8.87 -9.35 19.09
CA ASN A 260 9.04 -10.80 19.08
C ASN A 260 8.79 -11.34 17.67
N GLU A 261 9.90 -11.71 17.03
CA GLU A 261 9.99 -12.49 15.81
C GLU A 261 9.49 -13.93 16.04
N SER A 262 8.69 -14.44 15.10
CA SER A 262 8.27 -15.84 15.05
C SER A 262 9.36 -16.70 14.41
N THR A 263 9.99 -17.59 15.17
CA THR A 263 10.73 -18.73 14.60
C THR A 263 9.97 -20.03 14.90
N SER A 264 9.65 -20.75 13.82
CA SER A 264 9.05 -22.08 13.84
C SER A 264 10.09 -23.14 14.24
N ASN A 265 9.79 -23.94 15.26
CA ASN A 265 10.20 -25.35 15.30
C ASN A 265 9.35 -26.20 16.27
N ASN A 266 8.91 -27.35 15.77
CA ASN A 266 8.12 -28.39 16.43
C ASN A 266 8.86 -29.06 17.61
N GLN A 267 8.19 -29.24 18.77
CA GLN A 267 7.88 -30.57 19.35
C GLN A 267 6.97 -30.48 20.60
N SER A 268 5.98 -31.38 20.64
CA SER A 268 5.00 -31.68 21.70
C SER A 268 5.59 -31.84 23.13
N THR A 269 4.88 -31.40 24.19
CA THR A 269 4.13 -32.24 25.16
C THR A 269 3.76 -31.49 26.48
N THR A 270 2.47 -31.60 26.85
CA THR A 270 1.80 -31.52 28.18
C THR A 270 1.64 -30.20 28.97
N VAL A 271 0.36 -29.89 29.18
CA VAL A 271 -0.30 -29.02 30.20
C VAL A 271 0.05 -29.46 31.63
N PRO A 272 0.04 -28.56 32.65
CA PRO A 272 -1.18 -28.35 33.45
C PRO A 272 -1.50 -26.89 33.87
N SER A 273 -2.82 -26.66 33.96
CA SER A 273 -3.65 -25.50 34.34
C SER A 273 -3.31 -24.56 35.51
N ASN A 274 -3.53 -23.25 35.26
CA ASN A 274 -4.34 -22.21 35.99
C ASN A 274 -4.00 -21.83 37.47
N PRO A 275 -4.32 -20.62 38.02
CA PRO A 275 -5.43 -19.71 37.64
C PRO A 275 -5.22 -18.18 37.53
N GLU A 276 -5.93 -17.63 36.53
CA GLU A 276 -6.71 -16.38 36.43
C GLU A 276 -6.29 -15.10 37.17
N THR A 277 -6.31 -13.99 36.42
CA THR A 277 -7.15 -12.83 36.79
C THR A 277 -7.77 -12.21 35.54
N SER A 278 -9.11 -12.26 35.50
CA SER A 278 -10.03 -11.88 34.44
C SER A 278 -10.43 -10.40 34.52
N GLU A 279 -10.51 -9.71 33.39
CA GLU A 279 -11.62 -8.78 33.15
C GLU A 279 -12.61 -9.50 32.21
N SER A 280 -13.69 -10.02 32.79
CA SER A 280 -14.72 -10.78 32.08
C SER A 280 -15.50 -9.87 31.13
N GLN A 281 -15.16 -9.89 29.84
CA GLN A 281 -16.12 -9.58 28.79
C GLN A 281 -17.04 -10.79 28.61
N THR A 282 -18.35 -10.60 28.74
CA THR A 282 -19.33 -11.67 28.50
C THR A 282 -19.36 -12.00 27.01
N LEU A 283 -18.77 -13.13 26.63
CA LEU A 283 -18.84 -13.67 25.27
C LEU A 283 -20.25 -14.24 25.02
N VAL A 284 -20.79 -13.98 23.84
CA VAL A 284 -22.04 -14.58 23.34
C VAL A 284 -21.66 -15.49 22.17
N ASP A 285 -22.06 -16.77 22.24
CA ASP A 285 -21.65 -17.80 21.27
C ASP A 285 -20.13 -17.92 21.04
N GLY A 286 -19.34 -17.62 22.08
CA GLY A 286 -17.88 -17.65 22.04
C GLY A 286 -17.24 -16.44 21.34
N MET A 287 -18.03 -15.42 20.98
CA MET A 287 -17.56 -14.19 20.36
C MET A 287 -17.85 -12.97 21.24
N ARG A 288 -17.03 -11.93 21.08
CA ARG A 288 -17.34 -10.60 21.59
C ARG A 288 -18.59 -10.05 20.90
N PRO A 289 -19.65 -9.64 21.63
CA PRO A 289 -20.87 -9.09 21.02
C PRO A 289 -20.60 -7.90 20.10
N GLU A 290 -19.62 -7.07 20.45
CA GLU A 290 -19.21 -5.92 19.69
C GLU A 290 -18.45 -6.29 18.40
N PHE A 291 -17.74 -7.44 18.39
CA PHE A 291 -17.13 -7.98 17.17
C PHE A 291 -18.22 -8.44 16.19
N LYS A 292 -19.18 -9.22 16.68
CA LYS A 292 -20.30 -9.68 15.86
C LYS A 292 -21.07 -8.50 15.26
N THR A 293 -21.36 -7.48 16.08
CA THR A 293 -22.06 -6.27 15.63
C THR A 293 -21.28 -5.52 14.53
N ALA A 294 -19.95 -5.43 14.65
CA ALA A 294 -19.13 -4.79 13.63
C ALA A 294 -19.17 -5.54 12.30
N MET A 295 -19.09 -6.87 12.35
CA MET A 295 -19.19 -7.71 11.14
C MET A 295 -20.59 -7.68 10.51
N ASP A 296 -21.65 -7.68 11.32
CA ASP A 296 -23.03 -7.57 10.84
C ASP A 296 -23.27 -6.22 10.14
N ASN A 297 -22.73 -5.13 10.71
CA ASN A 297 -22.83 -3.80 10.13
C ASN A 297 -22.06 -3.70 8.80
N TYR A 298 -20.88 -4.32 8.72
CA TYR A 298 -20.13 -4.42 7.46
C TYR A 298 -20.90 -5.19 6.39
N GLU A 299 -21.44 -6.36 6.74
CA GLU A 299 -22.24 -7.16 5.81
C GLU A 299 -23.45 -6.37 5.31
N SER A 300 -24.15 -5.67 6.22
CA SER A 300 -25.27 -4.79 5.87
C SER A 300 -24.84 -3.66 4.93
N PHE A 301 -23.71 -3.01 5.20
CA PHE A 301 -23.16 -1.97 4.32
C PHE A 301 -22.88 -2.50 2.91
N MET A 302 -22.27 -3.69 2.81
CA MET A 302 -22.00 -4.32 1.52
C MET A 302 -23.27 -4.78 0.80
N ASN A 303 -24.31 -5.19 1.53
CA ASN A 303 -25.62 -5.50 0.95
C ASN A 303 -26.28 -4.26 0.34
N GLU A 304 -26.27 -3.14 1.07
CA GLU A 304 -26.80 -1.87 0.56
C GLU A 304 -25.99 -1.34 -0.62
N TYR A 305 -24.68 -1.57 -0.64
CA TYR A 305 -23.84 -1.30 -1.79
C TYR A 305 -24.32 -2.08 -3.01
N CYS A 306 -24.52 -3.39 -2.88
CA CYS A 306 -25.03 -4.22 -3.95
C CYS A 306 -26.41 -3.73 -4.44
N GLU A 307 -27.33 -3.40 -3.54
CA GLU A 307 -28.65 -2.85 -3.90
C GLU A 307 -28.55 -1.52 -4.65
N PHE A 308 -27.64 -0.63 -4.22
CA PHE A 308 -27.35 0.61 -4.93
C PHE A 308 -26.79 0.35 -6.32
N MET A 309 -25.85 -0.59 -6.48
CA MET A 309 -25.28 -0.94 -7.78
C MET A 309 -26.34 -1.51 -8.73
N GLU A 310 -27.24 -2.36 -8.24
CA GLU A 310 -28.38 -2.85 -9.04
C GLU A 310 -29.30 -1.70 -9.48
N LYS A 311 -29.67 -0.80 -8.56
CA LYS A 311 -30.49 0.38 -8.87
C LYS A 311 -29.80 1.28 -9.89
N TYR A 312 -28.49 1.51 -9.75
CA TYR A 312 -27.70 2.33 -10.65
C TYR A 312 -27.62 1.74 -12.06
N ALA A 313 -27.34 0.45 -12.20
CA ALA A 313 -27.24 -0.20 -13.52
C ALA A 313 -28.55 -0.22 -14.31
N HIS A 314 -29.69 -0.22 -13.62
CA HIS A 314 -31.00 -0.11 -14.25
C HIS A 314 -31.46 1.33 -14.48
N SER A 315 -30.65 2.31 -14.09
CA SER A 315 -30.93 3.74 -14.29
C SER A 315 -30.26 4.27 -15.56
N ASP A 316 -30.80 5.34 -16.13
CA ASP A 316 -30.18 6.09 -17.22
C ASP A 316 -29.24 7.21 -16.72
N GLY A 317 -28.92 7.21 -15.42
CA GLY A 317 -28.05 8.19 -14.77
C GLY A 317 -28.68 9.58 -14.56
N THR A 318 -29.97 9.78 -14.86
CA THR A 318 -30.64 11.09 -14.70
C THR A 318 -31.47 11.21 -13.42
N ASP A 319 -31.57 10.13 -12.64
CA ASP A 319 -32.35 10.10 -11.41
C ASP A 319 -31.63 10.85 -10.28
N ALA A 320 -32.18 12.00 -9.89
CA ALA A 320 -31.67 12.82 -8.80
C ALA A 320 -31.64 12.08 -7.44
N SER A 321 -32.39 10.98 -7.28
CA SER A 321 -32.31 10.14 -6.07
C SER A 321 -30.98 9.39 -5.96
N LEU A 322 -30.29 9.07 -7.07
CA LEU A 322 -28.98 8.40 -7.06
C LEU A 322 -27.88 9.27 -6.44
N LEU A 323 -27.97 10.60 -6.59
CA LEU A 323 -27.03 11.53 -5.95
C LEU A 323 -27.23 11.58 -4.43
N SER A 324 -28.48 11.48 -3.97
CA SER A 324 -28.79 11.40 -2.54
C SER A 324 -28.34 10.05 -1.97
N ASP A 325 -28.64 8.96 -2.66
CA ASP A 325 -28.25 7.61 -2.26
C ASP A 325 -26.72 7.46 -2.22
N TYR A 326 -25.99 8.10 -3.15
CA TYR A 326 -24.53 8.14 -3.14
C TYR A 326 -23.95 8.94 -1.96
N ALA A 327 -24.56 10.07 -1.59
CA ALA A 327 -24.14 10.84 -0.43
C ALA A 327 -24.38 10.08 0.88
N ASP A 328 -25.53 9.40 1.00
CA ASP A 328 -25.84 8.53 2.13
C ASP A 328 -24.88 7.32 2.18
N TYR A 329 -24.50 6.77 1.02
CA TYR A 329 -23.48 5.72 0.91
C TYR A 329 -22.10 6.18 1.41
N LEU A 330 -21.64 7.38 1.03
CA LEU A 330 -20.36 7.92 1.51
C LEU A 330 -20.31 8.05 3.03
N GLN A 331 -21.43 8.41 3.66
CA GLN A 331 -21.53 8.46 5.12
C GLN A 331 -21.46 7.06 5.73
N LYS A 332 -22.18 6.08 5.18
CA LYS A 332 -22.15 4.69 5.67
C LYS A 332 -20.79 4.02 5.44
N TYR A 333 -20.10 4.36 4.37
CA TYR A 333 -18.72 3.93 4.12
C TYR A 333 -17.79 4.46 5.22
N ALA A 334 -17.90 5.75 5.56
CA ALA A 334 -17.12 6.34 6.66
C ALA A 334 -17.40 5.64 8.00
N ASP A 335 -18.66 5.33 8.30
CA ASP A 335 -19.07 4.65 9.53
C ASP A 335 -18.58 3.18 9.56
N ALA A 336 -18.64 2.47 8.44
CA ALA A 336 -18.11 1.11 8.31
C ALA A 336 -16.59 1.07 8.49
N MET A 337 -15.88 2.01 7.86
CA MET A 337 -14.43 2.15 8.03
C MET A 337 -14.05 2.47 9.48
N GLU A 338 -14.79 3.35 10.15
CA GLU A 338 -14.59 3.69 11.56
C GLU A 338 -14.83 2.48 12.49
N ALA A 339 -15.76 1.59 12.13
CA ALA A 339 -16.04 0.36 12.87
C ALA A 339 -14.92 -0.69 12.68
N PHE A 340 -14.36 -0.84 11.48
CA PHE A 340 -13.22 -1.73 11.23
C PHE A 340 -11.93 -1.26 11.92
N GLU A 341 -11.69 0.04 11.97
CA GLU A 341 -10.53 0.62 12.69
C GLU A 341 -10.50 0.26 14.18
N ALA A 342 -11.63 -0.10 14.78
CA ALA A 342 -11.71 -0.54 16.17
C ALA A 342 -11.10 -1.95 16.40
N TRP A 343 -10.93 -2.73 15.33
CA TRP A 343 -10.52 -4.15 15.38
C TRP A 343 -9.11 -4.41 14.82
N ASP A 344 -8.46 -3.41 14.23
CA ASP A 344 -7.11 -3.43 13.62
C ASP A 344 -5.98 -3.95 14.55
N ASN A 345 -6.20 -3.91 15.88
CA ASN A 345 -5.24 -4.37 16.90
C ASN A 345 -5.77 -5.50 17.79
N GLY A 346 -6.93 -6.09 17.47
CA GLY A 346 -7.52 -7.15 18.28
C GLY A 346 -7.08 -8.52 17.79
N GLU A 347 -6.44 -9.32 18.65
CA GLU A 347 -6.36 -10.76 18.41
C GLU A 347 -7.79 -11.31 18.33
N MET A 348 -8.17 -11.83 17.16
CA MET A 348 -9.43 -12.55 16.98
C MET A 348 -9.28 -13.93 17.59
N ASN A 349 -10.27 -14.36 18.36
CA ASN A 349 -10.32 -15.76 18.75
C ASN A 349 -10.82 -16.62 17.57
N ASP A 350 -10.68 -17.95 17.66
CA ASP A 350 -11.04 -18.86 16.57
C ASP A 350 -12.51 -18.72 16.10
N LYS A 351 -13.44 -18.40 17.00
CA LYS A 351 -14.86 -18.20 16.67
C LYS A 351 -15.08 -16.90 15.91
N GLU A 352 -14.41 -15.84 16.30
CA GLU A 352 -14.46 -14.53 15.65
C GLU A 352 -13.80 -14.59 14.26
N LEU A 353 -12.66 -15.26 14.13
CA LEU A 353 -12.02 -15.50 12.84
C LEU A 353 -12.92 -16.32 11.90
N THR A 354 -13.55 -17.37 12.41
CA THR A 354 -14.51 -18.17 11.63
C THR A 354 -15.68 -17.29 11.16
N TYR A 355 -16.25 -16.48 12.07
CA TYR A 355 -17.37 -15.61 11.73
C TYR A 355 -17.00 -14.53 10.72
N TYR A 356 -15.80 -13.95 10.83
CA TYR A 356 -15.25 -13.05 9.83
C TYR A 356 -15.16 -13.69 8.45
N LEU A 357 -14.61 -14.91 8.36
CA LEU A 357 -14.51 -15.63 7.08
C LEU A 357 -15.90 -15.96 6.49
N GLU A 358 -16.87 -16.30 7.32
CA GLU A 358 -18.26 -16.53 6.88
C GLU A 358 -18.91 -15.25 6.33
N VAL A 359 -18.74 -14.12 7.03
CA VAL A 359 -19.23 -12.81 6.59
C VAL A 359 -18.60 -12.42 5.27
N GLN A 360 -17.27 -12.58 5.14
CA GLN A 360 -16.57 -12.29 3.89
C GLN A 360 -17.05 -13.18 2.73
N ASN A 361 -17.32 -14.46 2.99
CA ASN A 361 -17.89 -15.36 1.98
C ASN A 361 -19.29 -14.91 1.55
N ARG A 362 -20.17 -14.54 2.49
CA ARG A 362 -21.52 -14.05 2.17
C ARG A 362 -21.49 -12.74 1.38
N VAL A 363 -20.64 -11.79 1.78
CA VAL A 363 -20.42 -10.55 1.02
C VAL A 363 -19.93 -10.86 -0.38
N THR A 364 -18.96 -11.77 -0.52
CA THR A 364 -18.44 -12.20 -1.84
C THR A 364 -19.53 -12.83 -2.70
N GLN A 365 -20.36 -13.71 -2.13
CA GLN A 365 -21.49 -14.32 -2.83
C GLN A 365 -22.51 -13.26 -3.26
N LYS A 366 -22.84 -12.31 -2.38
CA LYS A 366 -23.80 -11.25 -2.70
C LYS A 366 -23.30 -10.35 -3.83
N LEU A 367 -22.01 -10.01 -3.84
CA LEU A 367 -21.38 -9.25 -4.93
C LEU A 367 -21.45 -10.02 -6.27
N LEU A 368 -21.23 -11.34 -6.25
CA LEU A 368 -21.35 -12.20 -7.44
C LEU A 368 -22.80 -12.30 -7.94
N GLU A 369 -23.76 -12.46 -7.03
CA GLU A 369 -25.19 -12.49 -7.36
C GLU A 369 -25.66 -11.17 -7.97
N THR A 370 -25.29 -10.05 -7.36
CA THR A 370 -25.63 -8.71 -7.86
C THR A 370 -24.97 -8.42 -9.20
N SER A 371 -23.71 -8.81 -9.39
CA SER A 371 -23.07 -8.75 -10.71
C SER A 371 -23.83 -9.57 -11.76
N SER A 372 -24.35 -10.74 -11.37
CA SER A 372 -25.15 -11.60 -12.26
C SER A 372 -26.55 -11.05 -12.55
N SER A 373 -27.23 -10.43 -11.58
CA SER A 373 -28.59 -9.88 -11.71
C SER A 373 -28.65 -8.67 -12.63
N MET A 374 -27.54 -7.94 -12.77
CA MET A 374 -27.38 -6.78 -13.65
C MET A 374 -27.04 -7.17 -15.11
N SER A 375 -26.95 -8.47 -15.43
CA SER A 375 -26.68 -8.96 -16.78
C SER A 375 -27.98 -9.24 -17.57
N PRO A 376 -28.16 -8.75 -18.82
CA PRO A 376 -29.37 -9.02 -19.60
C PRO A 376 -29.48 -10.50 -20.03
N SER A 377 -30.70 -11.06 -19.96
CA SER A 377 -31.05 -12.42 -20.42
C SER A 377 -30.91 -12.63 -21.92
#